data_AF-A0A0P7UAJ2-F1
#
_entry.id   AF-A0A0P7UAJ2-F1
#
_cell.length_a   1.000
_cell.length_b   1.000
_cell.length_c   1.000
_cell.angle_alpha   90.00
_cell.angle_beta   90.00
_cell.angle_gamma   90.00
#
_symmetry.space_group_name_H-M   'P 1'
#
loop_
_entity.id
_entity.type
_entity.pdbx_description
1 polymer ?
#
loop_
_entity_poly.entity_id
_entity_poly.type
_entity_poly.pdbx_seq_one_letter_code
_entity_poly.pdbx_strand_id
1 'polypeptide(L)'
;MRLEEARKLGWILLKALMRFTFMFINNCVAIPSYCLYLLLLQPLRVMDSRTFWYIEGVMFKWMLAMVASWGWVAGYTVMEWGDDVKAISEEEAVVIVNHQATGDVCTLMMCLQDKGTVVRKMMWLMDHVFKYTNFGLVSLIHGDFFIRQVSASTLP
;
A
#
# COMPACT_ATOMS: atom_id res chain seq x y z
N MET A 1 -15.15 -28.40 24.96
CA MET A 1 -15.44 -27.60 23.75
C MET A 1 -16.49 -28.37 22.93
N ARG A 2 -17.65 -27.79 22.58
CA ARG A 2 -18.62 -28.49 21.72
C ARG A 2 -17.97 -28.74 20.35
N LEU A 3 -18.17 -29.92 19.76
CA LEU A 3 -17.60 -30.33 18.47
C LEU A 3 -17.80 -29.27 17.36
N GLU A 4 -18.94 -28.57 17.40
CA GLU A 4 -19.28 -27.51 16.46
C GLU A 4 -18.41 -26.25 16.61
N GLU A 5 -18.06 -25.88 17.84
CA GLU A 5 -17.15 -24.76 18.12
C GLU A 5 -15.71 -25.08 17.69
N ALA A 6 -15.28 -26.34 17.90
CA ALA A 6 -13.98 -26.81 17.40
C ALA A 6 -13.92 -26.78 15.86
N ARG A 7 -15.01 -27.18 15.18
CA ARG A 7 -15.12 -27.12 13.72
C ARG A 7 -15.06 -25.67 13.22
N LYS A 8 -15.84 -24.75 13.82
CA LYS A 8 -15.82 -23.31 13.46
C LYS A 8 -14.43 -22.71 13.65
N LEU A 9 -13.79 -22.98 14.79
CA LEU A 9 -12.44 -22.53 15.06
C LEU A 9 -11.43 -23.06 14.03
N GLY A 10 -11.49 -24.35 13.71
CA GLY A 10 -10.64 -24.96 12.68
C GLY A 10 -10.80 -24.29 11.31
N TRP A 11 -12.02 -23.99 10.90
CA TRP A 11 -12.28 -23.26 9.65
C TRP A 11 -11.74 -21.82 9.67
N ILE A 12 -11.86 -21.11 10.79
CA ILE A 12 -11.31 -19.76 10.94
C ILE A 12 -9.78 -19.80 10.84
N LEU A 13 -9.14 -20.73 11.56
CA LEU A 13 -7.69 -20.90 11.55
C LEU A 13 -7.17 -21.26 10.16
N LEU A 14 -7.84 -22.17 9.46
CA LEU A 14 -7.48 -22.53 8.09
C LEU A 14 -7.55 -21.32 7.15
N LYS A 15 -8.65 -20.55 7.19
CA LYS A 15 -8.79 -19.33 6.39
C LYS A 15 -7.72 -18.29 6.73
N ALA A 16 -7.43 -18.09 8.02
CA ALA A 16 -6.40 -17.16 8.47
C ALA A 16 -5.02 -17.58 7.97
N LEU A 17 -4.67 -18.86 8.07
CA LEU A 17 -3.41 -19.40 7.58
C LEU A 17 -3.26 -19.22 6.06
N MET A 18 -4.29 -19.59 5.29
CA MET A 18 -4.28 -19.42 3.83
C MET A 18 -4.09 -17.95 3.41
N ARG A 19 -4.81 -17.03 4.07
CA ARG A 19 -4.69 -15.58 3.81
C ARG A 19 -3.31 -15.06 4.17
N PHE A 20 -2.77 -15.48 5.31
CA PHE A 20 -1.42 -15.12 5.73
C PHE A 20 -0.37 -15.64 4.75
N THR A 21 -0.46 -16.90 4.33
CA THR A 21 0.45 -17.47 3.33
C THR A 21 0.39 -16.70 2.01
N PHE A 22 -0.80 -16.35 1.53
CA PHE A 22 -0.97 -15.53 0.34
C PHE A 22 -0.31 -14.14 0.49
N MET A 23 -0.58 -13.43 1.59
CA MET A 23 0.05 -12.14 1.89
C MET A 23 1.57 -12.25 1.95
N PHE A 24 2.09 -13.29 2.62
CA PHE A 24 3.51 -13.52 2.75
C PHE A 24 4.19 -13.75 1.40
N ILE A 25 3.64 -14.65 0.57
CA ILE A 25 4.16 -14.91 -0.78
C ILE A 25 4.15 -13.63 -1.62
N ASN A 26 3.05 -12.87 -1.60
CA ASN A 26 2.97 -11.61 -2.32
C ASN A 26 4.06 -10.63 -1.91
N ASN A 27 4.36 -10.49 -0.61
CA ASN A 27 5.44 -9.63 -0.14
C ASN A 27 6.82 -10.14 -0.61
N CYS A 28 7.06 -11.46 -0.52
CA CYS A 28 8.32 -12.08 -0.96
C CYS A 28 8.57 -11.94 -2.46
N VAL A 29 7.53 -11.83 -3.28
CA VAL A 29 7.68 -11.66 -4.73
C VAL A 29 7.68 -10.19 -5.12
N ALA A 30 6.66 -9.43 -4.71
CA ALA A 30 6.44 -8.09 -5.22
C ALA A 30 7.57 -7.13 -4.81
N ILE A 31 7.99 -7.14 -3.54
CA ILE A 31 8.95 -6.17 -3.01
C ILE A 31 10.35 -6.38 -3.61
N PRO A 32 10.91 -7.61 -3.61
CA PRO A 32 12.18 -7.85 -4.29
C PRO A 32 12.10 -7.58 -5.80
N SER A 33 10.99 -7.94 -6.46
CA SER A 33 10.81 -7.66 -7.89
C SER A 33 10.84 -6.16 -8.19
N TYR A 34 10.14 -5.36 -7.38
CA TYR A 34 10.14 -3.90 -7.49
C TYR A 34 11.54 -3.31 -7.37
N CYS A 35 12.27 -3.70 -6.33
CA CYS A 35 13.65 -3.25 -6.12
C CYS A 35 14.56 -3.68 -7.27
N LEU A 36 14.43 -4.93 -7.74
CA LEU A 36 15.24 -5.46 -8.84
C LEU A 36 14.97 -4.71 -10.15
N TYR A 37 13.71 -4.48 -10.50
CA TYR A 37 13.37 -3.73 -11.71
C TYR A 37 13.95 -2.31 -11.66
N LEU A 38 13.88 -1.63 -10.51
CA LEU A 38 14.46 -0.30 -10.38
C LEU A 38 15.99 -0.28 -10.44
N LEU A 39 16.65 -1.31 -9.92
CA LEU A 39 18.09 -1.50 -10.09
C LEU A 39 18.46 -1.70 -11.57
N LEU A 40 17.70 -2.51 -12.30
CA LEU A 40 17.91 -2.73 -13.72
C LEU A 40 17.63 -1.47 -14.56
N LEU A 41 16.70 -0.63 -14.12
CA LEU A 41 16.32 0.61 -14.81
C LEU A 41 17.21 1.83 -14.45
N GLN A 42 18.26 1.67 -13.64
CA GLN A 42 19.16 2.78 -13.31
C GLN A 42 19.82 3.46 -14.53
N PRO A 43 20.24 2.74 -15.60
CA PRO A 43 20.75 3.40 -16.80
C PRO A 43 19.71 4.32 -17.45
N LEU A 44 18.44 3.88 -17.48
CA LEU A 44 17.33 4.68 -18.00
C LEU A 44 17.11 5.93 -17.15
N ARG A 45 17.28 5.86 -15.83
CA ARG A 45 17.19 7.02 -14.94
C ARG A 45 18.16 8.13 -15.33
N VAL A 46 19.39 7.77 -15.74
CA VAL A 46 20.43 8.74 -16.12
C VAL A 46 20.16 9.32 -17.52
N MET A 47 19.66 8.50 -18.45
CA MET A 47 19.40 8.92 -19.84
C MET A 47 18.10 9.73 -19.99
N ASP A 48 17.03 9.29 -19.34
CA ASP A 48 15.71 9.92 -19.36
C ASP A 48 15.01 9.68 -18.01
N SER A 49 15.27 10.57 -17.07
CA SER A 49 14.67 10.51 -15.73
C SER A 49 13.14 10.59 -15.78
N ARG A 50 12.55 11.29 -16.75
CA ARG A 50 11.09 11.44 -16.83
C ARG A 50 10.42 10.10 -17.14
N THR A 51 10.96 9.36 -18.09
CA THR A 51 10.45 8.03 -18.42
C THR A 51 10.69 7.04 -17.27
N PHE A 52 11.84 7.12 -16.60
CA PHE A 52 12.10 6.31 -15.41
C PHE A 52 11.02 6.50 -14.33
N TRP A 53 10.74 7.75 -13.93
CA TRP A 53 9.74 8.04 -12.90
C TRP A 53 8.31 7.69 -13.35
N TYR A 54 8.00 7.82 -14.64
CA TYR A 54 6.73 7.34 -15.16
C TYR A 54 6.57 5.83 -14.96
N ILE A 55 7.60 5.04 -15.32
CA ILE A 55 7.59 3.58 -15.19
C ILE A 55 7.53 3.18 -13.72
N GLU A 56 8.34 3.82 -12.87
CA GLU A 56 8.34 3.61 -11.43
C GLU A 56 6.93 3.82 -10.84
N GLY A 57 6.24 4.90 -11.19
CA GLY A 57 4.86 5.13 -10.75
C GLY A 57 3.86 4.08 -11.25
N VAL A 58 4.06 3.49 -12.45
CA VAL A 58 3.24 2.33 -12.88
C VAL A 58 3.48 1.14 -11.96
N MET A 59 4.75 0.80 -11.71
CA MET A 59 5.12 -0.34 -10.88
C MET A 59 4.64 -0.15 -9.44
N PHE A 60 4.72 1.07 -8.91
CA PHE A 60 4.20 1.42 -7.59
C PHE A 60 2.68 1.22 -7.52
N LYS A 61 1.94 1.67 -8.54
CA LYS A 61 0.50 1.38 -8.65
C LYS A 61 0.21 -0.12 -8.69
N TRP A 62 1.01 -0.94 -9.36
CA TRP A 62 0.83 -2.40 -9.35
C TRP A 62 1.16 -3.03 -7.99
N MET A 63 2.19 -2.55 -7.31
CA MET A 63 2.51 -2.94 -5.93
C MET A 63 1.33 -2.66 -5.00
N LEU A 64 0.76 -1.46 -5.07
CA LEU A 64 -0.39 -1.08 -4.25
C LEU A 64 -1.68 -1.80 -4.67
N ALA A 65 -1.82 -2.21 -5.94
CA ALA A 65 -2.89 -3.11 -6.38
C ALA A 65 -2.82 -4.47 -5.67
N MET A 66 -1.61 -5.01 -5.49
CA MET A 66 -1.41 -6.23 -4.73
C MET A 66 -1.81 -6.03 -3.26
N VAL A 67 -1.53 -4.88 -2.66
CA VAL A 67 -2.01 -4.54 -1.30
C VAL A 67 -3.54 -4.47 -1.25
N ALA A 68 -4.19 -3.82 -2.23
CA ALA A 68 -5.65 -3.78 -2.35
C ALA A 68 -6.26 -5.19 -2.44
N SER A 69 -5.59 -6.11 -3.16
CA SER A 69 -6.05 -7.50 -3.33
C SER A 69 -6.20 -8.25 -2.01
N TRP A 70 -5.49 -7.85 -0.95
CA TRP A 70 -5.59 -8.48 0.36
C TRP A 70 -6.96 -8.26 1.00
N GLY A 71 -7.52 -7.05 0.88
CA GLY A 71 -8.87 -6.75 1.32
C GLY A 71 -9.91 -7.55 0.54
N TRP A 72 -9.73 -7.61 -0.79
CA TRP A 72 -10.58 -8.39 -1.67
C TRP A 72 -10.56 -9.90 -1.35
N VAL A 73 -9.39 -10.51 -1.20
CA VAL A 73 -9.24 -11.94 -0.82
C VAL A 73 -9.76 -12.21 0.60
N ALA A 74 -9.76 -11.20 1.47
CA ALA A 74 -10.40 -11.28 2.77
C ALA A 74 -11.94 -11.25 2.71
N GLY A 75 -12.51 -10.97 1.53
CA GLY A 75 -13.96 -10.91 1.29
C GLY A 75 -14.57 -9.56 1.62
N TYR A 76 -13.76 -8.50 1.72
CA TYR A 76 -14.27 -7.15 1.95
C TYR A 76 -14.68 -6.51 0.63
N THR A 77 -15.80 -5.78 0.68
CA THR A 77 -16.27 -4.92 -0.40
C THR A 77 -16.27 -3.48 0.11
N VAL A 78 -15.66 -2.57 -0.65
CA VAL A 78 -15.60 -1.16 -0.29
C VAL A 78 -16.70 -0.41 -1.02
N MET A 79 -17.44 0.42 -0.28
CA MET A 79 -18.50 1.26 -0.81
C MET A 79 -18.11 2.71 -0.61
N GLU A 80 -18.02 3.45 -1.71
CA GLU A 80 -17.69 4.88 -1.71
C GLU A 80 -18.98 5.71 -1.75
N TRP A 81 -18.99 6.81 -0.99
CA TRP A 81 -20.10 7.76 -0.92
C TRP A 81 -19.55 9.19 -1.04
N GLY A 82 -20.27 10.07 -1.73
CA GLY A 82 -19.85 11.45 -2.01
C GLY A 82 -19.42 11.66 -3.46
N ASP A 83 -18.63 12.70 -3.69
CA ASP A 83 -18.18 13.09 -5.02
C ASP A 83 -17.08 12.16 -5.57
N ASP A 84 -17.04 11.98 -6.89
CA ASP A 84 -15.99 11.20 -7.55
C ASP A 84 -14.68 11.99 -7.62
N VAL A 85 -13.71 11.59 -6.81
CA VAL A 85 -12.37 12.19 -6.77
C VAL A 85 -11.58 12.02 -8.07
N LYS A 86 -12.05 11.21 -9.03
CA LYS A 86 -11.47 11.14 -10.37
C LYS A 86 -11.43 12.50 -11.08
N ALA A 87 -12.37 13.40 -10.77
CA ALA A 87 -12.39 14.75 -11.36
C ALA A 87 -11.13 15.56 -11.01
N ILE A 88 -10.53 15.34 -9.84
CA ILE A 88 -9.35 16.05 -9.35
C ILE A 88 -8.07 15.17 -9.39
N SER A 89 -8.08 14.06 -10.12
CA SER A 89 -6.99 13.07 -10.08
C SER A 89 -5.64 13.56 -10.57
N GLU A 90 -5.63 14.65 -11.34
CA GLU A 90 -4.43 15.27 -11.91
C GLU A 90 -4.06 16.59 -11.21
N GLU A 91 -4.82 16.99 -10.19
CA GLU A 91 -4.57 18.19 -9.41
C GLU A 91 -3.69 17.89 -8.18
N GLU A 92 -3.02 18.92 -7.66
CA GLU A 92 -2.31 18.82 -6.38
C GLU A 92 -3.32 18.83 -5.23
N ALA A 93 -3.46 17.70 -4.54
CA ALA A 93 -4.42 17.51 -3.47
C ALA A 93 -3.79 16.79 -2.27
N VAL A 94 -4.29 17.10 -1.07
CA VAL A 94 -3.95 16.38 0.16
C VAL A 94 -5.14 15.51 0.55
N VAL A 95 -4.93 14.19 0.59
CA VAL A 95 -5.94 13.24 1.06
C VAL A 95 -5.74 13.00 2.55
N ILE A 96 -6.68 13.46 3.36
CA ILE A 96 -6.68 13.29 4.81
C ILE A 96 -7.69 12.20 5.16
N VAL A 97 -7.21 11.15 5.82
CA VAL A 97 -8.03 10.04 6.30
C VAL A 97 -7.85 9.88 7.81
N ASN A 98 -8.89 9.44 8.49
CA ASN A 98 -8.70 8.87 9.82
C ASN A 98 -7.88 7.58 9.70
N HIS A 99 -7.12 7.24 10.74
CA HIS A 99 -6.36 6.00 10.79
C HIS A 99 -6.79 5.19 12.02
N GLN A 100 -7.42 4.05 11.79
CA GLN A 100 -7.91 3.13 12.81
C GLN A 100 -7.13 1.80 12.80
N ALA A 101 -6.68 1.35 11.61
CA ALA A 101 -5.96 0.09 11.47
C ALA A 101 -5.05 0.08 10.24
N THR A 102 -4.06 -0.81 10.23
CA THR A 102 -3.23 -1.06 9.04
C THR A 102 -4.06 -1.47 7.81
N GLY A 103 -5.24 -2.07 8.03
CA GLY A 103 -6.18 -2.42 6.97
C GLY A 103 -6.75 -1.22 6.20
N ASP A 104 -6.68 -0.01 6.75
CA ASP A 104 -7.14 1.21 6.08
C ASP A 104 -6.41 1.44 4.75
N VAL A 105 -5.13 1.03 4.67
CA VAL A 105 -4.35 1.09 3.42
C VAL A 105 -4.96 0.18 2.35
N CYS A 106 -5.40 -1.03 2.72
CA CYS A 106 -6.06 -1.93 1.76
C CYS A 106 -7.36 -1.30 1.24
N THR A 107 -8.18 -0.77 2.13
CA THR A 107 -9.44 -0.08 1.79
C THR A 107 -9.19 1.11 0.87
N LEU A 108 -8.21 1.97 1.22
CA LEU A 108 -7.88 3.15 0.43
C LEU A 108 -7.38 2.76 -0.96
N MET A 109 -6.53 1.73 -1.07
CA MET A 109 -6.05 1.27 -2.36
C MET A 109 -7.19 0.63 -3.17
N MET A 110 -8.12 -0.09 -2.55
CA MET A 110 -9.31 -0.58 -3.24
C MET A 110 -10.17 0.56 -3.83
N CYS A 111 -10.31 1.70 -3.15
CA CYS A 111 -11.01 2.87 -3.68
C CYS A 111 -10.24 3.59 -4.79
N LEU A 112 -8.93 3.77 -4.64
CA LEU A 112 -8.16 4.67 -5.53
C LEU A 112 -7.59 3.98 -6.77
N GLN A 113 -7.56 2.65 -6.81
CA GLN A 113 -6.85 1.90 -7.85
C GLN A 113 -7.35 2.18 -9.28
N ASP A 114 -8.64 2.44 -9.46
CA ASP A 114 -9.28 2.69 -10.75
C ASP A 114 -9.36 4.20 -11.09
N LYS A 115 -8.96 5.08 -10.17
CA LYS A 115 -9.04 6.54 -10.32
C LYS A 115 -7.83 7.12 -11.05
N GLY A 116 -7.60 6.63 -12.27
CA GLY A 116 -6.58 7.18 -13.17
C GLY A 116 -5.16 7.06 -12.62
N THR A 117 -4.45 8.19 -12.53
CA THR A 117 -3.05 8.25 -12.11
C THR A 117 -2.84 8.51 -10.61
N VAL A 118 -3.91 8.68 -9.82
CA VAL A 118 -3.83 8.98 -8.38
C VAL A 118 -2.82 8.09 -7.67
N VAL A 119 -2.96 6.77 -7.79
CA VAL A 119 -2.06 5.82 -7.11
C VAL A 119 -0.61 5.89 -7.60
N ARG A 120 -0.41 6.27 -8.87
CA ARG A 120 0.94 6.36 -9.46
C ARG A 120 1.72 7.56 -8.95
N LYS A 121 1.02 8.60 -8.50
CA LYS A 121 1.56 9.91 -8.13
C LYS A 121 1.38 10.23 -6.64
N MET A 122 0.69 9.38 -5.88
CA MET A 122 0.45 9.64 -4.46
C MET A 122 1.77 9.54 -3.71
N MET A 123 1.95 10.42 -2.73
CA MET A 123 3.04 10.31 -1.77
C MET A 123 2.45 10.05 -0.40
N TRP A 124 3.10 9.16 0.35
CA TRP A 124 2.70 8.84 1.71
C TRP A 124 3.42 9.70 2.73
N LEU A 125 2.72 9.98 3.83
CA LEU A 125 3.30 10.54 5.04
C LEU A 125 3.20 9.48 6.14
N MET A 126 4.34 8.99 6.62
CA MET A 126 4.41 7.89 7.57
C MET A 126 5.30 8.21 8.77
N ASP A 127 5.13 7.48 9.86
CA ASP A 127 6.05 7.57 11.00
C ASP A 127 7.43 7.01 10.64
N HIS A 128 8.47 7.64 11.18
CA HIS A 128 9.87 7.30 10.96
C HIS A 128 10.21 5.82 11.22
N VAL A 129 9.50 5.12 12.12
CA VAL A 129 9.73 3.69 12.38
C VAL A 129 9.42 2.85 11.14
N PHE A 130 8.46 3.25 10.29
CA PHE A 130 8.06 2.47 9.13
C PHE A 130 9.15 2.33 8.07
N LYS A 131 10.15 3.22 8.05
CA LYS A 131 11.25 3.17 7.08
C LYS A 131 12.09 1.88 7.14
N TYR A 132 12.02 1.15 8.26
CA TYR A 132 12.73 -0.10 8.47
C TYR A 132 11.93 -1.35 8.06
N THR A 133 10.73 -1.16 7.49
CA THR A 133 9.89 -2.25 7.00
C THR A 133 10.06 -2.46 5.49
N ASN A 134 9.57 -3.59 4.99
CA ASN A 134 9.59 -3.88 3.55
C ASN A 134 8.88 -2.79 2.73
N PHE A 135 7.74 -2.28 3.22
CA PHE A 135 7.04 -1.15 2.61
C PHE A 135 7.80 0.16 2.79
N GLY A 136 8.47 0.35 3.93
CA GLY A 136 9.34 1.50 4.16
C GLY A 136 10.45 1.64 3.12
N LEU A 137 11.05 0.53 2.69
CA LEU A 137 12.04 0.53 1.60
C LEU A 137 11.42 1.00 0.28
N VAL A 138 10.26 0.47 -0.09
CA VAL A 138 9.54 0.89 -1.31
C VAL A 138 9.22 2.37 -1.25
N SER A 139 8.69 2.84 -0.12
CA SER A 139 8.36 4.23 0.15
C SER A 139 9.56 5.18 0.06
N LEU A 140 10.71 4.78 0.60
CA LEU A 140 11.95 5.56 0.46
C LEU A 140 12.39 5.69 -1.00
N ILE A 141 12.20 4.65 -1.81
CA ILE A 141 12.56 4.67 -3.24
C ILE A 141 11.58 5.54 -4.03
N HIS A 142 10.28 5.47 -3.71
CA HIS A 142 9.23 6.27 -4.35
C HIS A 142 9.35 7.77 -4.05
N GLY A 143 9.89 8.11 -2.88
CA GLY A 143 10.03 9.49 -2.42
C GLY A 143 8.99 9.90 -1.39
N ASP A 144 8.39 8.93 -0.69
CA ASP A 144 7.47 9.18 0.41
C ASP A 144 8.17 9.85 1.61
N PHE A 145 7.37 10.54 2.42
CA PHE A 145 7.85 11.29 3.57
C PHE A 145 7.73 10.50 4.88
N PHE A 146 8.81 10.56 5.68
CA PHE A 146 8.86 9.99 7.01
C PHE A 146 9.05 11.07 8.06
N ILE A 147 8.14 11.16 9.03
CA ILE A 147 8.17 12.14 10.11
C ILE A 147 8.39 11.46 11.46
N ARG A 148 9.10 12.14 12.37
CA ARG A 148 9.17 11.71 13.77
C ARG A 148 8.02 12.38 14.52
N GLN A 149 7.25 11.59 15.26
CA GLN A 149 6.33 12.17 16.23
C GLN A 149 7.11 12.94 17.29
N VAL A 150 6.72 14.19 17.52
CA VAL A 150 7.21 14.97 18.66
C VAL A 150 6.37 14.55 19.87
N SER A 151 7.02 14.09 20.93
CA SER A 151 6.33 13.83 22.19
C SER A 151 5.73 15.14 22.71
N ALA A 152 4.45 15.13 23.11
CA ALA A 152 3.80 16.27 23.73
C ALA A 152 4.51 16.74 25.03
N SER A 153 5.35 15.89 25.62
CA SER A 153 6.18 16.22 26.79
C SER A 153 7.37 17.14 26.50
N THR A 154 7.54 17.60 25.26
CA THR A 154 8.64 18.47 24.81
C THR A 154 8.17 19.81 24.24
N LEU A 155 6.87 20.12 24.36
CA LEU A 155 6.36 21.47 24.11
C LEU A 155 6.59 22.33 25.36
N PRO A 156 7.24 23.51 25.25
CA PRO A 156 7.46 24.42 26.37
C PRO A 156 6.15 25.02 26.90
#